data_AF-A0A6A4EQB5-F1
#
_entry.id   AF-A0A6A4EQB5-F1
#
_cell.length_a   1.000
_cell.length_b   1.000
_cell.length_c   1.000
_cell.angle_alpha   90.00
_cell.angle_beta   90.00
_cell.angle_gamma   90.00
#
_symmetry.space_group_name_H-M   'P 1'
#
loop_
_entity.id
_entity.type
_entity.pdbx_description
1 polymer ?
#
loop_
_entity_poly.entity_id
_entity_poly.type
_entity_poly.pdbx_seq_one_letter_code
_entity_poly.pdbx_strand_id
1 'polypeptide(L)'
;MVGVLGPNACNEEKFSSWFRVGKTLGLVWNLDNMTLCIPPEKLRKAQQRLRAMLTSSKTSRRRLNELLGSLRHITTCIPAAKAFFQRIATLARLTPRFVTVAVSSDAKDDLKWFLAILNESRLNAVPLSRFILTEEPMWHVFMDASDFGLCCLLPARKQFIQVEFLALEKSRIAQSKSELGDEFGINLRELMSAAFATLAWGPLWDTPSDSPPPHVRVWIDNTTAVSWNNRRGSRNSYAQLLLRLLSLF
;
A
#
# COMPACT_ATOMS: atom_id res chain seq x y z
N MET A 1 -5.62 -36.50 7.33
CA MET A 1 -5.79 -36.84 8.76
C MET A 1 -5.84 -35.52 9.52
N VAL A 2 -7.03 -35.07 9.90
CA VAL A 2 -7.21 -33.85 10.71
C VAL A 2 -7.18 -34.28 12.17
N GLY A 3 -6.11 -33.92 12.89
CA GLY A 3 -6.03 -34.18 14.32
C GLY A 3 -6.96 -33.22 15.06
N VAL A 4 -8.01 -33.77 15.68
CA VAL A 4 -8.86 -33.01 16.61
C VAL A 4 -8.10 -32.93 17.93
N LEU A 5 -7.58 -31.75 18.24
CA LEU A 5 -6.89 -31.45 19.48
C LEU A 5 -7.92 -31.39 20.63
N GLY A 6 -7.74 -32.22 21.66
CA GLY A 6 -8.59 -32.22 22.85
C GLY A 6 -8.33 -31.02 23.77
N PRO A 7 -9.13 -30.82 24.83
CA PRO A 7 -9.03 -29.69 25.75
C PRO A 7 -7.67 -29.55 26.46
N ASN A 8 -6.86 -30.63 26.48
CA ASN A 8 -5.51 -30.66 27.07
C ASN A 8 -4.39 -30.38 26.05
N ALA A 9 -4.72 -29.98 24.82
CA ALA A 9 -3.74 -29.69 23.76
C ALA A 9 -3.18 -28.26 23.82
N CYS A 10 -3.41 -27.55 24.92
CA CYS A 10 -2.82 -26.24 25.17
C CYS A 10 -1.41 -26.41 25.73
N ASN A 11 -0.42 -25.76 25.11
CA ASN A 11 0.93 -25.70 25.65
C ASN A 11 1.00 -24.57 26.68
N GLU A 12 0.94 -24.92 27.97
CA GLU A 12 0.97 -23.98 29.10
C GLU A 12 2.23 -23.10 29.13
N GLU A 13 3.38 -23.61 28.66
CA GLU A 13 4.64 -22.86 28.58
C GLU A 13 4.60 -21.70 27.58
N LYS A 14 3.64 -21.72 26.64
CA LYS A 14 3.43 -20.64 25.66
C LYS A 14 2.46 -19.56 26.13
N PHE A 15 1.84 -19.71 27.31
CA PHE A 15 0.96 -18.68 27.83
C PHE A 15 1.77 -17.47 28.26
N SER A 16 1.41 -16.30 27.72
CA SER A 16 1.89 -15.03 28.24
C SER A 16 0.97 -14.55 29.34
N SER A 17 1.51 -13.86 30.34
CA SER A 17 0.70 -13.04 31.24
C SER A 17 -0.09 -12.00 30.44
N TRP A 18 -1.15 -11.47 31.06
CA TRP A 18 -1.84 -10.28 30.56
C TRP A 18 -0.82 -9.14 30.37
N PHE A 19 -0.99 -8.38 29.29
CA PHE A 19 -0.13 -7.25 28.98
C PHE A 19 -0.95 -6.06 28.48
N ARG A 20 -0.48 -4.85 28.80
CA ARG A 20 -0.92 -3.61 28.14
C ARG A 20 -0.01 -3.26 26.97
N VAL A 21 1.27 -3.55 27.10
CA VAL A 21 2.25 -3.46 26.01
C VAL A 21 2.92 -4.82 25.84
N GLY A 22 2.82 -5.41 24.66
CA GLY A 22 3.30 -6.77 24.46
C GLY A 22 3.29 -7.23 23.01
N LYS A 23 3.83 -8.44 22.78
CA LYS A 23 3.99 -9.00 21.44
C LYS A 23 3.08 -10.21 21.25
N THR A 24 2.15 -10.12 20.30
CA THR A 24 1.31 -11.25 19.89
C THR A 24 1.07 -11.23 18.38
N LEU A 25 0.89 -12.41 17.78
CA LEU A 25 0.80 -12.61 16.32
C LEU A 25 1.98 -11.99 15.53
N GLY A 26 3.12 -11.81 16.21
CA GLY A 26 4.30 -11.19 15.65
C GLY A 26 4.21 -9.67 15.46
N LEU A 27 3.27 -9.00 16.12
CA LEU A 27 3.09 -7.55 16.18
C LEU A 27 3.29 -7.05 17.61
N VAL A 28 3.70 -5.79 17.76
CA VAL A 28 3.75 -5.10 19.06
C VAL A 28 2.45 -4.34 19.24
N TRP A 29 1.74 -4.66 20.31
CA TRP A 29 0.50 -4.03 20.71
C TRP A 29 0.81 -3.10 21.86
N ASN A 30 0.33 -1.86 21.76
CA ASN A 30 0.36 -0.90 22.85
C ASN A 30 -1.08 -0.47 23.12
N LEU A 31 -1.69 -1.04 24.16
CA LEU A 31 -3.07 -0.78 24.56
C LEU A 31 -3.21 0.51 25.37
N ASP A 32 -2.11 1.06 25.90
CA ASP A 32 -2.14 2.37 26.57
C ASP A 32 -2.28 3.50 25.54
N ASN A 33 -1.56 3.41 24.42
CA ASN A 33 -1.64 4.37 23.31
C ASN A 33 -2.60 3.93 22.19
N MET A 34 -3.20 2.74 22.30
CA MET A 34 -4.04 2.11 21.28
C MET A 34 -3.37 2.05 19.89
N THR A 35 -2.12 1.58 19.82
CA THR A 35 -1.35 1.44 18.57
C THR A 35 -0.87 0.02 18.30
N LEU A 36 -0.64 -0.26 17.01
CA LEU A 36 -0.11 -1.53 16.52
C LEU A 36 1.11 -1.31 15.64
N CYS A 37 2.21 -2.00 15.94
CA CYS A 37 3.50 -1.77 15.31
C CYS A 37 4.15 -3.08 14.84
N ILE A 38 4.98 -3.00 13.81
CA ILE A 38 5.96 -4.05 13.52
C ILE A 38 7.08 -3.99 14.57
N PRO A 39 7.44 -5.15 15.16
CA PRO A 39 8.59 -5.23 16.05
C PRO A 39 9.88 -4.68 15.41
N PRO A 40 10.67 -3.84 16.11
CA PRO A 40 11.87 -3.19 15.55
C PRO A 40 12.87 -4.17 14.93
N GLU A 41 13.02 -5.36 15.51
CA GLU A 41 13.92 -6.39 15.00
C GLU A 41 13.49 -6.93 13.63
N LYS A 42 12.18 -7.01 13.38
CA LYS A 42 11.64 -7.42 12.07
C LYS A 42 11.82 -6.32 11.04
N LEU A 43 11.61 -5.06 11.43
CA LEU A 43 11.82 -3.90 10.55
C LEU A 43 13.30 -3.80 10.14
N ARG A 44 14.22 -3.88 11.11
CA ARG A 44 15.67 -3.91 10.87
C ARG A 44 16.06 -5.05 9.93
N LYS A 45 15.54 -6.26 10.16
CA LYS A 45 15.81 -7.43 9.30
C LYS A 45 15.35 -7.19 7.85
N ALA A 46 14.19 -6.59 7.64
CA ALA A 46 13.70 -6.28 6.31
C ALA A 46 14.53 -5.18 5.63
N GLN A 47 14.85 -4.09 6.35
CA GLN A 47 15.73 -3.04 5.85
C GLN A 47 17.10 -3.59 5.43
N GLN A 48 17.69 -4.50 6.22
CA GLN A 48 18.94 -5.17 5.86
C GLN A 48 18.81 -6.01 4.59
N ARG A 49 17.72 -6.78 4.45
CA ARG A 49 17.45 -7.57 3.24
C ARG A 49 17.26 -6.69 2.00
N LEU A 50 16.56 -5.56 2.14
CA LEU A 50 16.38 -4.56 1.08
C LEU A 50 17.73 -3.98 0.64
N ARG A 51 18.51 -3.45 1.59
CA ARG A 51 19.85 -2.89 1.31
C ARG A 51 20.77 -3.90 0.64
N ALA A 52 20.82 -5.13 1.16
CA ALA A 52 21.64 -6.21 0.58
C ALA A 52 21.18 -6.66 -0.81
N MET A 53 19.92 -6.43 -1.19
CA MET A 53 19.42 -6.71 -2.54
C MET A 53 19.67 -5.55 -3.49
N LEU A 54 19.58 -4.31 -3.01
CA LEU A 54 19.90 -3.09 -3.77
C LEU A 54 21.37 -3.06 -4.22
N THR A 55 22.28 -3.50 -3.36
CA THR A 55 23.73 -3.60 -3.67
C THR A 55 24.08 -4.78 -4.58
N SER A 56 23.17 -5.76 -4.71
CA SER A 56 23.41 -6.97 -5.49
C SER A 56 23.08 -6.74 -6.97
N SER A 57 23.97 -7.18 -7.87
CA SER A 57 23.68 -7.21 -9.32
C SER A 57 22.76 -8.37 -9.68
N LYS A 58 22.97 -9.53 -9.04
CA LYS A 58 22.21 -10.77 -9.24
C LYS A 58 21.47 -11.19 -7.97
N THR A 59 20.40 -11.95 -8.14
CA THR A 59 19.61 -12.52 -7.04
C THR A 59 19.13 -13.93 -7.40
N SER A 60 18.65 -14.67 -6.41
CA SER A 60 18.08 -16.00 -6.60
C SER A 60 16.63 -16.03 -6.12
N ARG A 61 15.86 -17.03 -6.57
CA ARG A 61 14.48 -17.24 -6.13
C ARG A 61 14.38 -17.35 -4.61
N ARG A 62 15.36 -18.01 -3.97
CA ARG A 62 15.43 -18.11 -2.51
C ARG A 62 15.55 -16.73 -1.85
N ARG A 63 16.52 -15.91 -2.26
CA ARG A 63 16.72 -14.56 -1.70
C ARG A 63 15.48 -13.68 -1.89
N LEU A 64 14.84 -13.76 -3.06
CA LEU A 64 13.60 -13.05 -3.36
C LEU A 64 12.44 -13.49 -2.46
N ASN A 65 12.24 -14.80 -2.29
CA ASN A 65 11.19 -15.33 -1.41
C ASN A 65 11.42 -14.99 0.06
N GLU A 66 12.67 -15.04 0.53
CA GLU A 66 13.02 -14.61 1.88
C GLU A 66 12.70 -13.12 2.09
N LEU A 67 13.05 -12.27 1.12
CA LEU A 67 12.70 -10.85 1.16
C LEU A 67 11.18 -10.64 1.16
N LEU A 68 10.45 -11.25 0.22
CA LEU A 68 9.00 -11.14 0.12
C LEU A 68 8.30 -11.59 1.40
N GLY A 69 8.77 -12.69 2.02
CA GLY A 69 8.25 -13.16 3.30
C GLY A 69 8.44 -12.14 4.43
N SER A 70 9.61 -11.48 4.49
CA SER A 70 9.85 -10.39 5.44
C SER A 70 8.93 -9.20 5.21
N LEU A 71 8.81 -8.75 3.96
CA LEU A 71 8.00 -7.59 3.61
C LEU A 71 6.51 -7.85 3.83
N ARG A 72 6.01 -9.06 3.56
CA ARG A 72 4.59 -9.41 3.71
C ARG A 72 4.08 -9.17 5.12
N HIS A 73 4.91 -9.49 6.13
CA HIS A 73 4.55 -9.24 7.52
C HIS A 73 4.43 -7.73 7.79
N ILE A 74 5.38 -6.94 7.29
CA ILE A 74 5.46 -5.49 7.49
C ILE A 74 4.24 -4.77 6.94
N THR A 75 3.75 -5.20 5.77
CA THR A 75 2.62 -4.53 5.12
C THR A 75 1.28 -4.76 5.78
N THR A 76 1.24 -5.54 6.86
CA THR A 76 0.08 -5.60 7.77
C THR A 76 -0.12 -4.27 8.48
N CYS A 77 0.97 -3.68 9.01
CA CYS A 77 0.93 -2.37 9.66
C CYS A 77 1.21 -1.22 8.70
N ILE A 78 1.86 -1.48 7.56
CA ILE A 78 2.19 -0.44 6.57
C ILE A 78 1.54 -0.78 5.21
N PRO A 79 0.22 -0.59 5.04
CA PRO A 79 -0.49 -0.98 3.81
C PRO A 79 0.02 -0.26 2.55
N ALA A 80 0.50 0.97 2.68
CA ALA A 80 1.07 1.76 1.58
C ALA A 80 2.20 1.01 0.85
N ALA A 81 3.05 0.31 1.60
CA ALA A 81 4.15 -0.45 1.03
C ALA A 81 3.69 -1.58 0.09
N LYS A 82 2.39 -1.98 0.12
CA LYS A 82 1.88 -3.07 -0.73
C LYS A 82 2.00 -2.77 -2.24
N ALA A 83 1.92 -1.50 -2.64
CA ALA A 83 1.95 -1.09 -4.06
C ALA A 83 3.27 -1.44 -4.77
N PHE A 84 4.34 -1.70 -4.01
CA PHE A 84 5.69 -1.97 -4.53
C PHE A 84 6.02 -3.48 -4.54
N PHE A 85 5.08 -4.37 -4.19
CA PHE A 85 5.35 -5.82 -4.19
C PHE A 85 5.47 -6.43 -5.58
N GLN A 86 4.67 -5.95 -6.53
CA GLN A 86 4.34 -6.72 -7.71
C GLN A 86 5.54 -7.04 -8.59
N ARG A 87 6.46 -6.08 -8.78
CA ARG A 87 7.66 -6.30 -9.61
C ARG A 87 8.62 -7.28 -8.94
N ILE A 88 8.81 -7.16 -7.62
CA ILE A 88 9.64 -8.09 -6.84
C ILE A 88 9.04 -9.51 -6.86
N ALA A 89 7.72 -9.63 -6.68
CA ALA A 89 7.01 -10.90 -6.74
C ALA A 89 7.04 -11.53 -8.14
N THR A 90 6.90 -10.70 -9.18
CA THR A 90 7.03 -11.15 -10.57
C THR A 90 8.43 -11.65 -10.86
N LEU A 91 9.47 -10.92 -10.45
CA LEU A 91 10.86 -11.35 -10.57
C LEU A 91 11.07 -12.70 -9.85
N ALA A 92 10.54 -12.87 -8.64
CA ALA A 92 10.63 -14.13 -7.89
C ALA A 92 9.96 -15.30 -8.62
N ARG A 93 8.78 -15.07 -9.19
CA ARG A 93 8.01 -16.08 -9.93
C ARG A 93 8.74 -16.52 -11.20
N LEU A 94 9.30 -15.57 -11.94
CA LEU A 94 10.03 -15.81 -13.19
C LEU A 94 11.43 -16.39 -12.96
N THR A 95 12.01 -16.22 -11.77
CA THR A 95 13.33 -16.77 -11.44
C THR A 95 13.25 -18.31 -11.29
N PRO A 96 14.04 -19.08 -12.05
CA PRO A 96 14.13 -20.53 -11.87
C PRO A 96 14.74 -20.90 -10.51
N ARG A 97 14.44 -22.11 -10.00
CA ARG A 97 14.77 -22.51 -8.62
C ARG A 97 16.28 -22.51 -8.31
N PHE A 98 17.11 -22.81 -9.30
CA PHE A 98 18.56 -23.00 -9.14
C PHE A 98 19.41 -22.01 -9.94
N VAL A 99 18.79 -20.96 -10.49
CA VAL A 99 19.47 -19.97 -11.33
C VAL A 99 19.48 -18.62 -10.63
N THR A 100 20.58 -17.89 -10.79
CA THR A 100 20.63 -16.47 -10.41
C THR A 100 20.28 -15.59 -11.60
N VAL A 101 19.41 -14.62 -11.40
CA VAL A 101 19.00 -13.64 -12.42
C VAL A 101 19.45 -12.24 -12.02
N ALA A 102 19.56 -11.33 -12.98
CA ALA A 102 19.80 -9.93 -12.68
C ALA A 102 18.63 -9.33 -11.88
N VAL A 103 18.94 -8.45 -10.94
CA VAL A 103 17.90 -7.61 -10.32
C VAL A 103 17.55 -6.50 -11.31
N SER A 104 16.34 -6.53 -11.87
CA SER A 104 15.91 -5.53 -12.84
C SER A 104 15.90 -4.12 -12.24
N SER A 105 16.12 -3.09 -13.06
CA SER A 105 16.01 -1.67 -12.67
C SER A 105 14.67 -1.38 -12.01
N ASP A 106 13.60 -1.86 -12.65
CA ASP A 106 12.22 -1.79 -12.18
C ASP A 106 11.99 -2.40 -10.79
N ALA A 107 12.65 -3.52 -10.48
CA ALA A 107 12.61 -4.12 -9.15
C ALA A 107 13.47 -3.32 -8.17
N LYS A 108 14.62 -2.79 -8.59
CA LYS A 108 15.45 -1.90 -7.75
C LYS A 108 14.69 -0.65 -7.33
N ASP A 109 13.88 -0.07 -8.21
CA ASP A 109 13.08 1.11 -7.88
C ASP A 109 12.00 0.78 -6.83
N ASP A 110 11.30 -0.35 -6.99
CA ASP A 110 10.36 -0.83 -5.96
C ASP A 110 11.08 -1.11 -4.62
N LEU A 111 12.31 -1.65 -4.64
CA LEU A 111 13.12 -1.86 -3.44
C LEU A 111 13.51 -0.54 -2.75
N LYS A 112 13.83 0.52 -3.52
CA LYS A 112 14.14 1.85 -2.98
C LYS A 112 12.90 2.44 -2.30
N TRP A 113 11.73 2.36 -2.93
CA TRP A 113 10.48 2.85 -2.37
C TRP A 113 10.09 2.11 -1.09
N PHE A 114 10.21 0.78 -1.07
CA PHE A 114 10.06 0.03 0.17
C PHE A 114 11.00 0.55 1.25
N LEU A 115 12.28 0.73 0.95
CA LEU A 115 13.24 1.20 1.95
C LEU A 115 12.90 2.61 2.47
N ALA A 116 12.46 3.52 1.60
CA ALA A 116 12.01 4.86 1.98
C ALA A 116 10.81 4.79 2.94
N ILE A 117 9.78 4.02 2.58
CA ILE A 117 8.58 3.82 3.39
C ILE A 117 8.93 3.18 4.75
N LEU A 118 9.83 2.20 4.77
CA LEU A 118 10.25 1.52 6.01
C LEU A 118 11.13 2.40 6.91
N ASN A 119 11.71 3.49 6.40
CA ASN A 119 12.46 4.45 7.21
C ASN A 119 11.54 5.53 7.79
N GLU A 120 10.31 5.67 7.30
CA GLU A 120 9.33 6.57 7.88
C GLU A 120 8.72 5.95 9.14
N SER A 121 9.21 6.40 10.29
CA SER A 121 8.83 5.89 11.60
C SER A 121 7.33 6.04 11.90
N ARG A 122 6.69 7.11 11.39
CA ARG A 122 5.27 7.40 11.61
C ARG A 122 4.35 6.33 11.04
N LEU A 123 4.79 5.62 10.00
CA LEU A 123 4.00 4.56 9.37
C LEU A 123 3.98 3.26 10.20
N ASN A 124 4.89 3.10 11.16
CA ASN A 124 5.00 1.88 11.97
C ASN A 124 4.28 1.95 13.33
N ALA A 125 3.42 2.94 13.56
CA ALA A 125 2.62 3.08 14.78
C ALA A 125 1.17 3.43 14.45
N VAL A 126 0.49 2.51 13.76
CA VAL A 126 -0.86 2.76 13.26
C VAL A 126 -1.86 2.69 14.42
N PRO A 127 -2.73 3.71 14.60
CA PRO A 127 -3.79 3.66 15.60
C PRO A 127 -4.74 2.48 15.36
N LEU A 128 -5.12 1.77 16.43
CA LEU A 128 -6.07 0.66 16.38
C LEU A 128 -7.42 1.09 15.79
N SER A 129 -7.83 2.34 16.05
CA SER A 129 -9.02 2.98 15.47
C SER A 129 -9.04 2.94 13.94
N ARG A 130 -7.88 2.96 13.26
CA ARG A 130 -7.81 2.81 11.79
C ARG A 130 -8.07 1.38 11.34
N PHE A 131 -7.64 0.39 12.11
CA PHE A 131 -7.87 -1.02 11.78
C PHE A 131 -9.33 -1.42 11.94
N ILE A 132 -10.02 -0.83 12.92
CA ILE A 132 -11.45 -1.07 13.18
C ILE A 132 -12.37 -0.04 12.50
N LEU A 133 -11.81 0.87 11.70
CA LEU A 133 -12.54 1.90 10.94
C LEU A 133 -13.39 2.87 11.79
N THR A 134 -12.98 3.10 13.04
CA THR A 134 -13.69 4.02 13.96
C THR A 134 -13.06 5.40 14.04
N GLU A 135 -11.85 5.58 13.51
CA GLU A 135 -11.22 6.91 13.45
C GLU A 135 -11.98 7.81 12.46
N GLU A 136 -12.41 8.97 12.94
CA GLU A 136 -13.01 9.98 12.07
C GLU A 136 -11.93 10.55 11.13
N PRO A 137 -12.17 10.58 9.81
CA PRO A 137 -11.24 11.22 8.88
C PRO A 137 -11.17 12.73 9.14
N MET A 138 -9.96 13.29 9.16
CA MET A 138 -9.79 14.75 9.25
C MET A 138 -10.23 15.45 7.97
N TRP A 139 -10.09 14.78 6.83
CA TRP A 139 -10.40 15.34 5.52
C TRP A 139 -11.27 14.39 4.72
N HIS A 140 -12.32 14.96 4.11
CA HIS A 140 -13.21 14.26 3.21
C HIS A 140 -13.05 14.84 1.81
N VAL A 141 -12.63 14.01 0.87
CA VAL A 141 -12.53 14.34 -0.55
C VAL A 141 -13.60 13.58 -1.30
N PHE A 142 -14.46 14.28 -2.04
CA PHE A 142 -15.45 13.67 -2.92
C PHE A 142 -14.97 13.78 -4.34
N MET A 143 -15.06 12.72 -5.13
CA MET A 143 -14.55 12.74 -6.49
C MET A 143 -15.45 11.99 -7.45
N ASP A 144 -15.33 12.35 -8.72
CA ASP A 144 -16.03 11.72 -9.82
C ASP A 144 -15.21 11.88 -11.12
N ALA A 145 -15.48 11.05 -12.11
CA ALA A 145 -14.92 11.16 -13.45
C ALA A 145 -15.98 10.86 -14.52
N SER A 146 -15.84 11.54 -15.66
CA SER A 146 -16.72 11.40 -16.82
C SER A 146 -15.89 11.42 -18.10
N ASP A 147 -16.50 11.18 -19.26
CA ASP A 147 -15.83 11.28 -20.57
C ASP A 147 -15.32 12.67 -20.91
N PHE A 148 -15.80 13.70 -20.22
CA PHE A 148 -15.34 15.07 -20.40
C PHE A 148 -14.10 15.39 -19.56
N GLY A 149 -14.02 14.82 -18.35
CA GLY A 149 -13.04 15.22 -17.38
C GLY A 149 -13.28 14.60 -16.02
N LEU A 150 -12.52 15.03 -15.02
CA LEU A 150 -12.65 14.59 -13.65
C LEU A 150 -12.79 15.78 -12.68
N CYS A 151 -13.35 15.48 -11.51
CA CYS A 151 -13.58 16.46 -10.46
C CYS A 151 -13.20 15.90 -9.09
N CYS A 152 -12.68 16.75 -8.22
CA CYS A 152 -12.53 16.49 -6.79
C CYS A 152 -13.03 17.69 -5.99
N LEU A 153 -13.71 17.45 -4.88
CA LEU A 153 -14.21 18.45 -3.95
C LEU A 153 -13.58 18.22 -2.58
N LEU A 154 -13.08 19.28 -1.96
CA LEU A 154 -12.64 19.32 -0.56
C LEU A 154 -13.51 20.33 0.20
N PRO A 155 -14.69 19.90 0.73
CA PRO A 155 -15.66 20.81 1.32
C PRO A 155 -15.12 21.60 2.51
N ALA A 156 -14.28 20.96 3.34
CA ALA A 156 -13.67 21.60 4.50
C ALA A 156 -12.87 22.87 4.16
N ARG A 157 -12.38 22.98 2.92
CA ARG A 157 -11.65 24.16 2.43
C ARG A 157 -12.40 24.97 1.38
N LYS A 158 -13.61 24.56 1.01
CA LYS A 158 -14.38 25.12 -0.13
C LYS A 158 -13.56 25.14 -1.43
N GLN A 159 -12.77 24.08 -1.64
CA GLN A 159 -11.90 23.95 -2.81
C GLN A 159 -12.41 22.84 -3.73
N PHE A 160 -12.15 23.00 -5.02
CA PHE A 160 -12.39 21.97 -6.02
C PHE A 160 -11.24 21.90 -7.01
N ILE A 161 -11.08 20.72 -7.61
CA ILE A 161 -10.21 20.46 -8.75
C ILE A 161 -11.13 20.04 -9.89
N GLN A 162 -10.96 20.65 -11.05
CA GLN A 162 -11.61 20.22 -12.29
C GLN A 162 -10.52 20.08 -13.35
N VAL A 163 -10.51 18.93 -14.01
CA VAL A 163 -9.57 18.65 -15.10
C VAL A 163 -10.39 18.23 -16.30
N GLU A 164 -10.30 18.99 -17.38
CA GLU A 164 -10.87 18.60 -18.66
C GLU A 164 -9.87 17.71 -19.42
N PHE A 165 -10.37 16.60 -19.98
CA PHE A 165 -9.55 15.73 -20.81
C PHE A 165 -9.24 16.39 -22.15
N LEU A 166 -7.98 16.30 -22.56
CA LEU A 166 -7.51 16.79 -23.85
C LEU A 166 -8.03 15.91 -25.00
N ALA A 167 -7.95 16.43 -26.22
CA ALA A 167 -8.39 15.71 -27.42
C ALA A 167 -7.76 14.29 -27.53
N LEU A 168 -6.48 14.14 -27.17
CA LEU A 168 -5.81 12.84 -27.17
C LEU A 168 -6.41 11.87 -26.14
N GLU A 169 -6.74 12.35 -24.94
CA GLU A 169 -7.34 11.53 -23.87
C GLU A 169 -8.78 11.16 -24.24
N LYS A 170 -9.57 12.10 -24.79
CA LYS A 170 -10.91 11.84 -25.32
C LYS A 170 -10.88 10.78 -26.44
N SER A 171 -9.88 10.81 -27.32
CA SER A 171 -9.67 9.76 -28.32
C SER A 171 -9.35 8.40 -27.70
N ARG A 172 -8.51 8.34 -26.66
CA ARG A 172 -8.23 7.10 -25.91
C ARG A 172 -9.46 6.55 -25.18
N ILE A 173 -10.30 7.43 -24.62
CA ILE A 173 -11.58 7.06 -24.01
C ILE A 173 -12.47 6.40 -25.07
N ALA A 174 -12.60 7.02 -26.24
CA ALA A 174 -13.40 6.46 -27.35
C ALA A 174 -12.87 5.09 -27.80
N GLN A 175 -11.55 4.94 -27.96
CA GLN A 175 -10.91 3.66 -28.31
C GLN A 175 -11.15 2.57 -27.25
N SER A 176 -11.06 2.92 -25.96
CA SER A 176 -11.30 1.98 -24.85
C SER A 176 -12.73 1.44 -24.81
N LYS A 177 -13.69 2.14 -25.43
CA LYS A 177 -15.08 1.69 -25.56
C LYS A 177 -15.27 0.76 -26.76
N SER A 178 -14.47 0.93 -27.81
CA SER A 178 -14.56 0.13 -29.04
C SER A 178 -13.72 -1.13 -29.02
N GLU A 179 -12.57 -1.11 -28.36
CA GLU A 179 -11.70 -2.27 -28.17
C GLU A 179 -11.95 -2.91 -26.79
N LEU A 180 -11.74 -4.22 -26.64
CA LEU A 180 -11.74 -4.90 -25.32
C LEU A 180 -10.58 -4.44 -24.38
N GLY A 181 -9.90 -3.34 -24.71
CA GLY A 181 -8.73 -2.80 -24.00
C GLY A 181 -9.11 -1.76 -22.95
N ASP A 182 -9.10 -2.16 -21.68
CA ASP A 182 -9.37 -1.34 -20.48
C ASP A 182 -8.21 -0.38 -20.10
N GLU A 183 -7.46 0.13 -21.08
CA GLU A 183 -6.25 0.92 -20.78
C GLU A 183 -6.58 2.33 -20.25
N PHE A 184 -7.67 2.95 -20.70
CA PHE A 184 -8.11 4.27 -20.23
C PHE A 184 -9.60 4.32 -19.86
N GLY A 185 -10.10 3.21 -19.30
CA GLY A 185 -11.48 3.06 -18.86
C GLY A 185 -11.88 3.96 -17.69
N ILE A 186 -13.17 3.95 -17.34
CA ILE A 186 -13.72 4.75 -16.23
C ILE A 186 -13.03 4.48 -14.88
N ASN A 187 -12.74 3.21 -14.59
CA ASN A 187 -12.07 2.78 -13.36
C ASN A 187 -10.69 3.46 -13.17
N LEU A 188 -9.93 3.62 -14.26
CA LEU A 188 -8.65 4.32 -14.20
C LEU A 188 -8.86 5.81 -13.93
N ARG A 189 -9.81 6.43 -14.63
CA ARG A 189 -10.03 7.87 -14.57
C ARG A 189 -10.56 8.33 -13.22
N GLU A 190 -11.37 7.52 -12.55
CA GLU A 190 -11.73 7.80 -11.17
C GLU A 190 -10.56 7.64 -10.18
N LEU A 191 -9.67 6.66 -10.43
CA LEU A 191 -8.44 6.54 -9.66
C LEU A 191 -7.49 7.73 -9.92
N MET A 192 -7.50 8.31 -11.13
CA MET A 192 -6.78 9.55 -11.43
C MET A 192 -7.27 10.68 -10.55
N SER A 193 -8.59 10.82 -10.34
CA SER A 193 -9.15 11.83 -9.45
C SER A 193 -8.53 11.76 -8.05
N ALA A 194 -8.40 10.56 -7.48
CA ALA A 194 -7.73 10.39 -6.18
C ALA A 194 -6.27 10.85 -6.22
N ALA A 195 -5.54 10.48 -7.29
CA ALA A 195 -4.14 10.89 -7.44
C ALA A 195 -3.99 12.41 -7.58
N PHE A 196 -4.84 13.07 -8.36
CA PHE A 196 -4.84 14.53 -8.51
C PHE A 196 -5.16 15.23 -7.18
N ALA A 197 -6.19 14.78 -6.47
CA ALA A 197 -6.53 15.31 -5.15
C ALA A 197 -5.37 15.18 -4.17
N THR A 198 -4.74 14.01 -4.11
CA THR A 198 -3.60 13.75 -3.24
C THR A 198 -2.37 14.57 -3.62
N LEU A 199 -2.08 14.76 -4.91
CA LEU A 199 -0.96 15.60 -5.35
C LEU A 199 -1.18 17.08 -5.03
N ALA A 200 -2.40 17.58 -5.22
CA ALA A 200 -2.73 18.98 -5.03
C ALA A 200 -2.88 19.36 -3.54
N TRP A 201 -3.50 18.48 -2.75
CA TRP A 201 -3.85 18.77 -1.35
C TRP A 201 -3.03 17.98 -0.33
N GLY A 202 -2.26 16.97 -0.75
CA GLY A 202 -1.37 16.19 0.13
C GLY A 202 -0.46 17.05 1.01
N PRO A 203 0.24 18.05 0.46
CA PRO A 203 1.07 18.97 1.27
C PRO A 203 0.28 19.76 2.31
N LEU A 204 -1.03 19.94 2.12
CA LEU A 204 -1.91 20.66 3.05
C LEU A 204 -2.42 19.78 4.19
N TRP A 205 -2.32 18.46 4.04
CA TRP A 205 -2.72 17.49 5.05
C TRP A 205 -1.59 17.17 6.03
N ASP A 206 -0.39 17.69 5.79
CA ASP A 206 0.75 17.41 6.65
C ASP A 206 0.47 17.87 8.08
N THR A 207 0.90 17.05 9.02
CA THR A 207 0.69 17.22 10.45
C THR A 207 2.04 17.21 11.13
N PRO A 208 2.20 17.91 12.28
CA PRO A 208 3.45 17.91 13.03
C PRO A 208 3.98 16.48 13.26
N SER A 209 5.30 16.33 13.32
CA SER A 209 5.99 15.03 13.47
C SER A 209 5.47 14.18 14.62
N ASP A 210 5.05 14.83 15.70
CA ASP A 210 4.57 14.19 16.93
C ASP A 210 3.09 13.77 16.86
N SER A 211 2.39 14.08 15.76
CA SER A 211 1.00 13.71 15.51
C SER A 211 0.90 12.49 14.59
N PRO A 212 -0.14 11.63 14.77
CA PRO A 212 -0.39 10.52 13.87
C PRO A 212 -0.54 11.01 12.42
N PRO A 213 -0.11 10.23 11.41
CA PRO A 213 -0.24 10.60 10.00
C PRO A 213 -1.68 11.03 9.68
N PRO A 214 -1.93 11.97 8.75
CA PRO A 214 -3.28 12.41 8.49
C PRO A 214 -4.20 11.26 8.03
N HIS A 215 -5.43 11.25 8.52
CA HIS A 215 -6.46 10.33 8.03
C HIS A 215 -7.37 11.07 7.04
N VAL A 216 -7.23 10.72 5.77
CA VAL A 216 -7.99 11.30 4.66
C VAL A 216 -8.89 10.22 4.09
N ARG A 217 -10.18 10.55 3.92
CA ARG A 217 -11.14 9.68 3.25
C ARG A 217 -11.51 10.24 1.90
N VAL A 218 -11.24 9.46 0.86
CA VAL A 218 -11.63 9.75 -0.51
C VAL A 218 -12.88 8.93 -0.84
N TRP A 219 -13.94 9.61 -1.26
CA TRP A 219 -15.23 9.03 -1.59
C TRP A 219 -15.34 8.81 -3.10
N ILE A 220 -15.69 7.59 -3.47
CA ILE A 220 -15.74 7.08 -4.84
C ILE A 220 -16.89 6.06 -4.92
N ASP A 221 -17.64 6.07 -6.01
CA ASP A 221 -18.74 5.15 -6.26
C ASP A 221 -18.32 3.92 -7.10
N ASN A 222 -17.13 3.94 -7.69
CA ASN A 222 -16.59 2.82 -8.44
C ASN A 222 -15.92 1.75 -7.58
N THR A 223 -16.64 0.64 -7.47
CA THR A 223 -16.20 -0.55 -6.74
C THR A 223 -14.92 -1.18 -7.28
N THR A 224 -14.62 -1.06 -8.58
CA THR A 224 -13.39 -1.61 -9.18
C THR A 224 -12.17 -0.81 -8.77
N ALA A 225 -12.25 0.52 -8.82
CA ALA A 225 -11.18 1.40 -8.36
C ALA A 225 -10.93 1.24 -6.84
N VAL A 226 -11.99 1.08 -6.04
CA VAL A 226 -11.87 0.72 -4.61
C VAL A 226 -11.14 -0.62 -4.44
N SER A 227 -11.50 -1.63 -5.21
CA SER A 227 -10.85 -2.95 -5.18
C SER A 227 -9.36 -2.88 -5.52
N TRP A 228 -8.99 -2.11 -6.54
CA TRP A 228 -7.59 -1.84 -6.89
C TRP A 228 -6.83 -1.15 -5.77
N ASN A 229 -7.42 -0.14 -5.13
CA ASN A 229 -6.81 0.56 -4.00
C ASN A 229 -6.64 -0.35 -2.78
N ASN A 230 -7.65 -1.14 -2.42
CA ASN A 230 -7.58 -2.09 -1.29
C ASN A 230 -6.49 -3.15 -1.49
N ARG A 231 -6.34 -3.64 -2.72
CA ARG A 231 -5.29 -4.60 -3.08
C ARG A 231 -3.94 -3.93 -3.31
N ARG A 232 -3.92 -2.59 -3.48
CA ARG A 232 -2.79 -1.80 -3.99
C ARG A 232 -2.21 -2.41 -5.27
N GLY A 233 -3.09 -2.89 -6.15
CA GLY A 233 -2.68 -3.60 -7.35
C GLY A 233 -3.67 -3.56 -8.52
N SER A 234 -3.15 -3.32 -9.73
CA SER A 234 -3.86 -3.48 -11.01
C SER A 234 -2.97 -4.12 -12.08
N ARG A 235 -3.59 -4.71 -13.11
CA ARG A 235 -2.89 -5.16 -14.33
C ARG A 235 -2.68 -4.03 -15.33
N ASN A 236 -3.49 -2.99 -15.25
CA ASN A 236 -3.29 -1.76 -16.01
C ASN A 236 -2.05 -1.04 -15.44
N SER A 237 -1.05 -0.82 -16.28
CA SER A 237 0.24 -0.26 -15.90
C SER A 237 0.10 1.18 -15.39
N TYR A 238 -0.81 1.96 -15.97
CA TYR A 238 -1.07 3.33 -15.55
C TYR A 238 -1.81 3.35 -14.20
N ALA A 239 -2.82 2.49 -14.02
CA ALA A 239 -3.46 2.35 -12.71
C ALA A 239 -2.45 1.95 -11.64
N GLN A 240 -1.52 1.03 -11.94
CA GLN A 240 -0.47 0.64 -11.00
C GLN A 240 0.48 1.80 -10.64
N LEU A 241 0.80 2.68 -11.60
CA LEU A 241 1.55 3.90 -11.33
C LEU A 241 0.80 4.80 -10.36
N LEU A 242 -0.50 5.05 -10.59
CA LEU A 242 -1.32 5.87 -9.70
C LEU A 242 -1.41 5.28 -8.28
N LEU A 243 -1.59 3.95 -8.15
CA LEU A 243 -1.62 3.28 -6.84
C LEU A 243 -0.30 3.43 -6.08
N ARG A 244 0.83 3.45 -6.79
CA ARG A 244 2.14 3.71 -6.19
C ARG A 244 2.29 5.15 -5.75
N LEU A 245 1.86 6.11 -6.56
CA LEU A 245 1.83 7.53 -6.17
C LEU A 245 0.97 7.73 -4.92
N LEU A 246 -0.23 7.17 -4.89
CA LEU A 246 -1.14 7.16 -3.73
C LEU A 246 -0.62 6.40 -2.50
N SER A 247 0.54 5.74 -2.61
CA SER A 247 1.18 5.06 -1.48
C SER A 247 2.34 5.87 -0.90
N LEU A 248 2.63 7.05 -1.47
CA LEU A 248 3.67 7.97 -0.99
C LEU A 248 3.11 9.12 -0.15
N PHE A 249 1.79 9.21 -0.01
CA PHE A 249 1.07 10.24 0.73
C PHE A 249 0.23 9.60 1.84
#